data_AF-A0A6S7F2Q4-F1
#
_entry.id   AF-A0A6S7F2Q4-F1
#
_cell.length_a   1.000
_cell.length_b   1.000
_cell.length_c   1.000
_cell.angle_alpha   90.00
_cell.angle_beta   90.00
_cell.angle_gamma   90.00
#
_symmetry.space_group_name_H-M   'P 1'
#
loop_
_entity.id
_entity.type
_entity.pdbx_description
1 polymer ?
#
loop_
_entity_poly.entity_id
_entity_poly.type
_entity_poly.pdbx_seq_one_letter_code
_entity_poly.pdbx_strand_id
1 'polypeptide(L)'
;MALCNGNLPSQAFPGLRDAPGYFNSPYPVRALASGIAADAPVCVVGTSLSAVDAVAALRQAAHRGPILCVSRNGRLPAVRSPHNRTPGMLRQLSPEGVPRLAARHGGKLSLSVIAAALQEEVLALGGSLEPADVLGMDGDARAALDAEIRRSEQAARPWQAVAAATNATVDLIWHLMPPSERSRFQAQWRSLWMARRATFPMRNALKLQALFQNGQLQVSGGYLDSRHDSASGLFHTRLRNPAGDISTHASRYLINATSFSVDTARTQDPLVSALLREGHARPDPHGGLALDYDTGCLKNAQGEIQAHISLLGSLASGTYFWTTSMDVNARLAQGQARRIAAALARTAIGPDSPGDSPSLAKSTGHRQPLPAQAASS
;
A
#
# COMPACT_ATOMS: atom_id res chain seq x y z
N MET A 1 12.50 7.54 20.94
CA MET A 1 12.84 6.61 19.84
C MET A 1 11.67 6.54 18.87
N ALA A 2 11.93 6.48 17.57
CA ALA A 2 10.90 6.27 16.54
C ALA A 2 11.24 4.99 15.76
N LEU A 3 10.30 4.04 15.71
CA LEU A 3 10.43 2.78 14.99
C LEU A 3 10.00 2.96 13.53
N CYS A 4 10.94 2.70 12.62
CA CYS A 4 10.78 2.83 11.16
C CYS A 4 11.36 1.59 10.45
N ASN A 5 11.04 0.38 10.94
CA ASN A 5 11.62 -0.89 10.48
C ASN A 5 11.11 -1.38 9.11
N GLY A 6 10.25 -0.61 8.45
CA GLY A 6 9.74 -0.92 7.11
C GLY A 6 8.64 -1.98 7.13
N ASN A 7 8.54 -2.70 6.02
CA ASN A 7 7.44 -3.62 5.74
C ASN A 7 7.75 -5.04 6.22
N LEU A 8 6.80 -5.71 6.86
CA LEU A 8 6.95 -7.14 7.17
C LEU A 8 6.87 -7.98 5.90
N PRO A 9 7.64 -9.07 5.79
CA PRO A 9 7.53 -9.98 4.65
C PRO A 9 6.12 -10.56 4.53
N SER A 10 5.70 -10.84 3.29
CA SER A 10 4.43 -11.52 3.05
C SER A 10 4.42 -12.91 3.67
N GLN A 11 3.25 -13.30 4.18
CA GLN A 11 2.99 -14.60 4.82
C GLN A 11 1.98 -15.45 4.05
N ALA A 12 1.64 -15.07 2.80
CA ALA A 12 0.56 -15.69 2.04
C ALA A 12 0.83 -17.16 1.66
N PHE A 13 2.10 -17.55 1.46
CA PHE A 13 2.48 -18.87 0.98
C PHE A 13 3.62 -19.49 1.81
N PRO A 14 3.37 -19.83 3.09
CA PRO A 14 4.42 -20.33 3.97
C PRO A 14 5.06 -21.62 3.46
N GLY A 15 4.28 -22.52 2.85
CA GLY A 15 4.76 -23.79 2.31
C GLY A 15 5.56 -23.69 1.00
N LEU A 16 5.67 -22.50 0.39
CA LEU A 16 6.43 -22.29 -0.84
C LEU A 16 7.77 -21.61 -0.61
N ARG A 17 8.07 -21.17 0.61
CA ARG A 17 9.23 -20.31 0.92
C ARG A 17 10.56 -20.86 0.41
N ASP A 18 10.75 -22.17 0.51
CA ASP A 18 11.99 -22.84 0.12
C ASP A 18 11.91 -23.50 -1.28
N ALA A 19 10.78 -23.31 -1.99
CA ALA A 19 10.58 -23.90 -3.31
C ALA A 19 11.42 -23.16 -4.37
N PRO A 20 12.26 -23.87 -5.17
CA PRO A 20 13.04 -23.23 -6.23
C PRO A 20 12.16 -22.52 -7.26
N GLY A 21 12.45 -21.26 -7.54
CA GLY A 21 11.68 -20.44 -8.49
C GLY A 21 10.47 -19.73 -7.87
N TYR A 22 10.25 -19.86 -6.55
CA TYR A 22 9.32 -19.02 -5.82
C TYR A 22 9.98 -17.70 -5.40
N PHE A 23 9.28 -16.58 -5.64
CA PHE A 23 9.68 -15.26 -5.17
C PHE A 23 8.61 -14.73 -4.21
N ASN A 24 8.95 -14.58 -2.93
CA ASN A 24 7.99 -14.13 -1.90
C ASN A 24 7.62 -12.63 -1.98
N SER A 25 8.19 -11.91 -2.95
CA SER A 25 7.96 -10.48 -3.22
C SER A 25 8.44 -10.18 -4.64
N PRO A 26 7.84 -9.21 -5.36
CA PRO A 26 8.41 -8.74 -6.62
C PRO A 26 9.60 -7.79 -6.40
N TYR A 27 9.86 -7.38 -5.15
CA TYR A 27 10.94 -6.46 -4.80
C TYR A 27 12.14 -7.17 -4.16
N PRO A 28 13.39 -6.73 -4.47
CA PRO A 28 13.74 -5.73 -5.49
C PRO A 28 13.52 -6.25 -6.92
N VAL A 29 12.86 -5.45 -7.76
CA VAL A 29 12.44 -5.86 -9.12
C VAL A 29 13.59 -6.27 -10.04
N ARG A 30 14.78 -5.71 -9.82
CA ARG A 30 15.99 -6.09 -10.57
C ARG A 30 16.44 -7.52 -10.23
N ALA A 31 16.42 -7.88 -8.95
CA ALA A 31 16.81 -9.21 -8.49
C ALA A 31 15.80 -10.27 -8.94
N LEU A 32 14.50 -9.95 -8.88
CA LEU A 32 13.43 -10.75 -9.45
C LEU A 32 13.70 -11.06 -10.92
N ALA A 33 13.92 -10.02 -11.73
CA ALA A 33 14.08 -10.16 -13.17
C ALA A 33 15.33 -10.96 -13.57
N SER A 34 16.44 -10.84 -12.82
CA SER A 34 17.65 -11.65 -13.05
C SER A 34 17.47 -13.13 -12.70
N GLY A 35 16.51 -13.47 -11.84
CA GLY A 35 16.27 -14.85 -11.39
C GLY A 35 15.31 -15.65 -12.28
N ILE A 36 14.78 -15.04 -13.35
CA ILE A 36 13.73 -15.62 -14.19
C ILE A 36 14.25 -15.78 -15.61
N ALA A 37 14.20 -17.01 -16.13
CA ALA A 37 14.58 -17.29 -17.51
C ALA A 37 13.66 -16.57 -18.52
N ALA A 38 14.23 -16.12 -19.64
CA ALA A 38 13.56 -15.24 -20.60
C ALA A 38 12.29 -15.85 -21.22
N ASP A 39 12.25 -17.16 -21.48
CA ASP A 39 11.13 -17.81 -22.17
C ASP A 39 10.23 -18.64 -21.24
N ALA A 40 10.51 -18.64 -19.93
CA ALA A 40 9.82 -19.50 -18.98
C ALA A 40 8.39 -19.02 -18.67
N PRO A 41 7.42 -19.93 -18.43
CA PRO A 41 6.10 -19.53 -17.96
C PRO A 41 6.16 -19.00 -16.52
N VAL A 42 5.59 -17.82 -16.30
CA VAL A 42 5.59 -17.13 -14.99
C VAL A 42 4.14 -16.93 -14.52
N CYS A 43 3.86 -17.30 -13.27
CA CYS A 43 2.62 -16.95 -12.60
C CYS A 43 2.87 -15.85 -11.54
N VAL A 44 2.04 -14.81 -11.55
CA VAL A 44 2.07 -13.71 -10.58
C VAL A 44 0.79 -13.77 -9.75
N VAL A 45 0.92 -13.99 -8.43
CA VAL A 45 -0.23 -14.01 -7.52
C VAL A 45 -0.48 -12.62 -6.97
N GLY A 46 -1.53 -11.98 -7.47
CA GLY A 46 -1.89 -10.59 -7.27
C GLY A 46 -2.14 -9.90 -8.62
N THR A 47 -3.02 -8.91 -8.63
CA THR A 47 -3.33 -8.09 -9.83
C THR A 47 -3.26 -6.59 -9.53
N SER A 48 -2.67 -6.21 -8.39
CA SER A 48 -2.52 -4.81 -7.94
C SER A 48 -1.22 -4.17 -8.46
N LEU A 49 -0.85 -2.98 -7.96
CA LEU A 49 0.39 -2.28 -8.34
C LEU A 49 1.64 -3.17 -8.26
N SER A 50 1.78 -3.99 -7.22
CA SER A 50 2.93 -4.90 -7.09
C SER A 50 3.02 -5.92 -8.23
N ALA A 51 1.89 -6.35 -8.79
CA ALA A 51 1.87 -7.23 -9.95
C ALA A 51 2.21 -6.46 -11.24
N VAL A 52 1.72 -5.22 -11.37
CA VAL A 52 2.09 -4.33 -12.48
C VAL A 52 3.60 -4.09 -12.50
N ASP A 53 4.21 -3.87 -11.34
CA ASP A 53 5.65 -3.67 -11.20
C ASP A 53 6.44 -4.94 -11.54
N ALA A 54 5.97 -6.11 -11.13
CA ALA A 54 6.56 -7.40 -11.51
C ALA A 54 6.54 -7.60 -13.03
N VAL A 55 5.39 -7.38 -13.68
CA VAL A 55 5.23 -7.51 -15.14
C VAL A 55 6.11 -6.49 -15.87
N ALA A 56 6.16 -5.24 -15.38
CA ALA A 56 6.99 -4.20 -15.96
C ALA A 56 8.49 -4.56 -15.86
N ALA A 57 8.91 -5.16 -14.75
CA ALA A 57 10.29 -5.61 -14.54
C ALA A 57 10.67 -6.76 -15.48
N LEU A 58 9.80 -7.76 -15.61
CA LEU A 58 9.98 -8.87 -16.56
C LEU A 58 10.13 -8.35 -17.99
N ARG A 59 9.25 -7.44 -18.40
CA ARG A 59 9.34 -6.80 -19.72
C ARG A 59 10.64 -6.01 -19.90
N GLN A 60 11.10 -5.30 -18.87
CA GLN A 60 12.36 -4.55 -18.92
C GLN A 60 13.58 -5.48 -19.07
N ALA A 61 13.52 -6.68 -18.51
CA ALA A 61 14.53 -7.73 -18.69
C ALA A 61 14.34 -8.57 -19.96
N ALA A 62 13.51 -8.10 -20.91
CA ALA A 62 13.25 -8.77 -22.19
C ALA A 62 12.72 -10.21 -22.05
N HIS A 63 11.95 -10.47 -20.99
CA HIS A 63 11.20 -11.72 -20.86
C HIS A 63 10.17 -11.84 -21.99
N ARG A 64 10.14 -13.01 -22.64
CA ARG A 64 9.28 -13.38 -23.78
C ARG A 64 8.29 -14.50 -23.43
N GLY A 65 8.50 -15.19 -22.31
CA GLY A 65 7.62 -16.25 -21.83
C GLY A 65 6.21 -15.75 -21.46
N PRO A 66 5.23 -16.66 -21.35
CA PRO A 66 3.87 -16.31 -20.99
C PRO A 66 3.78 -15.91 -19.50
N ILE A 67 2.99 -14.88 -19.23
CA ILE A 67 2.76 -14.33 -17.90
C ILE A 67 1.29 -14.45 -17.55
N LEU A 68 0.99 -15.20 -16.48
CA LEU A 68 -0.35 -15.35 -15.92
C LEU A 68 -0.45 -14.63 -14.57
N CYS A 69 -1.16 -13.50 -14.54
CA CYS A 69 -1.49 -12.80 -13.30
C CYS A 69 -2.83 -13.31 -12.74
N VAL A 70 -2.88 -13.66 -11.47
CA VAL A 70 -4.08 -14.25 -10.86
C VAL A 70 -4.44 -13.54 -9.57
N SER A 71 -5.72 -13.35 -9.31
CA SER A 71 -6.20 -12.90 -8.00
C SER A 71 -7.61 -13.42 -7.76
N ARG A 72 -8.19 -13.11 -6.59
CA ARG A 72 -9.56 -13.53 -6.27
C ARG A 72 -10.58 -12.97 -7.25
N ASN A 73 -10.41 -11.72 -7.69
CA ASN A 73 -11.37 -11.02 -8.57
C ASN A 73 -10.80 -10.65 -9.95
N GLY A 74 -9.52 -10.87 -10.22
CA GLY A 74 -8.91 -10.58 -11.53
C GLY A 74 -8.85 -9.10 -11.90
N ARG A 75 -9.11 -8.18 -10.96
CA ARG A 75 -9.22 -6.76 -11.27
C ARG A 75 -7.86 -6.08 -11.31
N LEU A 76 -7.61 -5.32 -12.38
CA LEU A 76 -6.46 -4.42 -12.49
C LEU A 76 -6.73 -3.05 -11.82
N PRO A 77 -5.68 -2.36 -11.34
CA PRO A 77 -5.82 -1.02 -10.78
C PRO A 77 -6.27 -0.01 -11.85
N ALA A 78 -6.87 1.10 -11.41
CA ALA A 78 -7.29 2.18 -12.28
C ALA A 78 -6.10 2.89 -12.94
N VAL A 79 -6.26 3.29 -14.20
CA VAL A 79 -5.24 4.04 -14.93
C VAL A 79 -5.32 5.52 -14.54
N ARG A 80 -4.19 6.13 -14.22
CA ARG A 80 -4.12 7.55 -13.89
C ARG A 80 -4.34 8.39 -15.14
N SER A 81 -5.32 9.28 -15.10
CA SER A 81 -5.50 10.29 -16.16
C SER A 81 -4.35 11.30 -16.13
N PRO A 82 -3.65 11.55 -17.27
CA PRO A 82 -2.66 12.61 -17.40
C PRO A 82 -3.28 14.02 -17.34
N HIS A 83 -4.60 14.13 -17.50
CA HIS A 83 -5.34 15.40 -17.45
C HIS A 83 -5.76 15.81 -16.03
N ASN A 84 -5.57 14.92 -15.05
CA ASN A 84 -5.86 15.25 -13.66
C ASN A 84 -5.02 16.42 -13.18
N ARG A 85 -5.68 17.35 -12.50
CA ARG A 85 -5.02 18.43 -11.77
C ARG A 85 -5.10 18.12 -10.28
N THR A 86 -4.06 18.50 -9.54
CA THR A 86 -4.13 18.52 -8.08
C THR A 86 -5.23 19.50 -7.69
N PRO A 87 -6.26 19.06 -6.95
CA PRO A 87 -7.31 19.96 -6.54
C PRO A 87 -6.74 20.91 -5.49
N GLY A 88 -7.40 22.06 -5.29
CA GLY A 88 -7.22 22.84 -4.08
C GLY A 88 -7.63 22.04 -2.84
N MET A 89 -7.61 22.68 -1.67
CA MET A 89 -8.06 22.02 -0.45
C MET A 89 -9.52 21.59 -0.58
N LEU A 90 -9.80 20.32 -0.24
CA LEU A 90 -11.15 19.76 -0.20
C LEU A 90 -12.03 20.53 0.79
N ARG A 91 -13.34 20.55 0.58
CA ARG A 91 -14.28 21.33 1.43
C ARG A 91 -14.66 20.59 2.70
N GLN A 92 -15.31 19.44 2.54
CA GLN A 92 -15.76 18.53 3.61
C GLN A 92 -14.62 17.66 4.12
N LEU A 93 -13.68 17.26 3.25
CA LEU A 93 -12.62 16.32 3.59
C LEU A 93 -11.24 16.97 3.83
N SER A 94 -11.22 18.27 4.13
CA SER A 94 -10.04 19.02 4.61
C SER A 94 -9.74 18.80 6.10
N PRO A 95 -8.55 19.18 6.59
CA PRO A 95 -8.22 19.13 8.00
C PRO A 95 -9.24 19.82 8.91
N GLU A 96 -9.85 20.91 8.47
CA GLU A 96 -10.92 21.61 9.19
C GLU A 96 -12.31 21.06 8.86
N GLY A 97 -12.50 20.56 7.63
CA GLY A 97 -13.76 20.00 7.16
C GLY A 97 -14.14 18.70 7.89
N VAL A 98 -13.17 17.79 8.06
CA VAL A 98 -13.41 16.46 8.64
C VAL A 98 -13.95 16.54 10.07
N PRO A 99 -13.36 17.33 11.01
CA PRO A 99 -13.92 17.51 12.35
C PRO A 99 -15.31 18.13 12.33
N ARG A 100 -15.58 19.13 11.48
CA ARG A 100 -16.91 19.74 11.34
C ARG A 100 -17.94 18.74 10.83
N LEU A 101 -17.56 17.93 9.85
CA LEU A 101 -18.41 16.87 9.32
C LEU A 101 -18.73 15.86 10.43
N ALA A 102 -17.72 15.40 11.17
CA ALA A 102 -17.91 14.47 12.28
C ALA A 102 -18.80 15.06 13.38
N ALA A 103 -18.61 16.33 13.75
CA ALA A 103 -19.43 17.02 14.76
C ALA A 103 -20.92 17.03 14.39
N ARG A 104 -21.26 17.27 13.11
CA ARG A 104 -22.65 17.19 12.61
C ARG A 104 -23.24 15.77 12.68
N HIS A 105 -22.40 14.74 12.77
CA HIS A 105 -22.78 13.33 12.85
C HIS A 105 -22.39 12.68 14.19
N GLY A 106 -22.46 13.44 15.30
CA GLY A 106 -22.25 12.90 16.65
C GLY A 106 -20.79 12.58 16.99
N GLY A 107 -19.85 13.28 16.36
CA GLY A 107 -18.40 13.11 16.56
C GLY A 107 -17.80 11.89 15.86
N LYS A 108 -18.56 11.20 14.99
CA LYS A 108 -18.14 9.99 14.27
C LYS A 108 -18.50 10.07 12.80
N LEU A 109 -17.82 9.26 11.97
CA LEU A 109 -18.05 9.18 10.54
C LEU A 109 -18.39 7.75 10.13
N SER A 110 -19.59 7.53 9.61
CA SER A 110 -19.96 6.27 8.96
C SER A 110 -19.48 6.24 7.50
N LEU A 111 -19.42 5.04 6.92
CA LEU A 111 -19.12 4.87 5.49
C LEU A 111 -20.10 5.62 4.58
N SER A 112 -21.39 5.70 4.96
CA SER A 112 -22.38 6.45 4.18
C SER A 112 -22.11 7.95 4.19
N VAL A 113 -21.73 8.51 5.35
CA VAL A 113 -21.34 9.93 5.47
C VAL A 113 -20.07 10.21 4.67
N ILE A 114 -19.07 9.33 4.77
CA ILE A 114 -17.81 9.47 4.01
C ILE A 114 -18.06 9.38 2.51
N ALA A 115 -18.90 8.44 2.06
CA ALA A 115 -19.27 8.29 0.65
C ALA A 115 -19.99 9.53 0.11
N ALA A 116 -20.95 10.08 0.87
CA ALA A 116 -21.65 11.31 0.49
C ALA A 116 -20.68 12.50 0.41
N ALA A 117 -19.77 12.65 1.38
CA ALA A 117 -18.76 13.70 1.36
C ALA A 117 -17.79 13.56 0.17
N LEU A 118 -17.30 12.35 -0.12
CA LEU A 118 -16.50 12.08 -1.32
C LEU A 118 -17.25 12.46 -2.59
N GLN A 119 -18.55 12.16 -2.65
CA GLN A 119 -19.40 12.51 -3.79
C GLN A 119 -19.53 14.02 -3.97
N GLU A 120 -19.78 14.75 -2.90
CA GLU A 120 -19.84 16.22 -2.92
C GLU A 120 -18.53 16.85 -3.42
N GLU A 121 -17.37 16.34 -2.98
CA GLU A 121 -16.07 16.85 -3.44
C GLU A 121 -15.88 16.63 -4.95
N VAL A 122 -16.28 15.46 -5.47
CA VAL A 122 -16.16 15.16 -6.91
C VAL A 122 -17.06 16.08 -7.72
N LEU A 123 -18.30 16.28 -7.29
CA LEU A 123 -19.24 17.20 -7.94
C LEU A 123 -18.75 18.65 -7.87
N ALA A 124 -18.14 19.07 -6.76
CA ALA A 124 -17.57 20.41 -6.60
C ALA A 124 -16.38 20.68 -7.55
N LEU A 125 -15.68 19.64 -8.00
CA LEU A 125 -14.65 19.73 -9.04
C LEU A 125 -15.19 19.58 -10.47
N GLY A 126 -16.51 19.60 -10.65
CA GLY A 126 -17.17 19.41 -11.95
C GLY A 126 -17.09 17.98 -12.50
N GLY A 127 -16.82 17.00 -11.63
CA GLY A 127 -16.79 15.58 -12.00
C GLY A 127 -18.15 14.90 -11.91
N SER A 128 -18.21 13.69 -12.44
CA SER A 128 -19.33 12.76 -12.26
C SER A 128 -18.87 11.48 -11.54
N LEU A 129 -19.84 10.73 -11.01
CA LEU A 129 -19.62 9.45 -10.33
C LEU A 129 -20.32 8.31 -11.08
N GLU A 130 -20.06 8.22 -12.37
CA GLU A 130 -20.55 7.09 -13.16
C GLU A 130 -20.02 5.79 -12.55
N PRO A 131 -20.89 4.84 -12.12
CA PRO A 131 -20.44 3.66 -11.37
C PRO A 131 -19.38 2.84 -12.09
N ALA A 132 -19.52 2.68 -13.42
CA ALA A 132 -18.55 1.96 -14.25
C ALA A 132 -17.20 2.69 -14.35
N ASP A 133 -17.15 4.00 -14.11
CA ASP A 133 -15.91 4.77 -14.05
C ASP A 133 -15.28 4.77 -12.66
N VAL A 134 -16.08 4.86 -11.59
CA VAL A 134 -15.55 4.94 -10.22
C VAL A 134 -15.21 3.55 -9.68
N LEU A 135 -16.11 2.57 -9.83
CA LEU A 135 -15.96 1.21 -9.33
C LEU A 135 -15.18 0.31 -10.30
N GLY A 136 -15.10 0.73 -11.58
CA GLY A 136 -14.44 -0.01 -12.64
C GLY A 136 -15.33 -1.09 -13.25
N MET A 137 -14.92 -1.58 -14.41
CA MET A 137 -15.65 -2.63 -15.14
C MET A 137 -15.33 -4.01 -14.56
N ASP A 138 -16.38 -4.84 -14.41
CA ASP A 138 -16.26 -6.25 -14.10
C ASP A 138 -15.98 -7.08 -15.36
N GLY A 139 -15.51 -8.31 -15.17
CA GLY A 139 -15.28 -9.26 -16.26
C GLY A 139 -13.85 -9.25 -16.79
N ASP A 140 -13.70 -9.23 -18.11
CA ASP A 140 -12.41 -9.37 -18.80
C ASP A 140 -11.45 -8.22 -18.48
N ALA A 141 -10.28 -8.56 -17.94
CA ALA A 141 -9.28 -7.60 -17.51
C ALA A 141 -8.67 -6.80 -18.68
N ARG A 142 -8.59 -7.40 -19.87
CA ARG A 142 -8.12 -6.70 -21.08
C ARG A 142 -9.12 -5.63 -21.50
N ALA A 143 -10.40 -5.98 -21.65
CA ALA A 143 -11.46 -5.03 -21.98
C ALA A 143 -11.57 -3.90 -20.93
N ALA A 144 -11.43 -4.24 -19.65
CA ALA A 144 -11.42 -3.27 -18.57
C ALA A 144 -10.21 -2.31 -18.65
N LEU A 145 -9.01 -2.83 -18.94
CA LEU A 145 -7.81 -1.99 -19.15
C LEU A 145 -7.98 -1.07 -20.36
N ASP A 146 -8.51 -1.58 -21.47
CA ASP A 146 -8.74 -0.78 -22.68
C ASP A 146 -9.74 0.37 -22.41
N ALA A 147 -10.80 0.11 -21.64
CA ALA A 147 -11.75 1.14 -21.23
C ALA A 147 -11.12 2.17 -20.28
N GLU A 148 -10.30 1.73 -19.33
CA GLU A 148 -9.56 2.62 -18.42
C GLU A 148 -8.59 3.54 -19.16
N ILE A 149 -7.86 3.00 -20.15
CA ILE A 149 -6.97 3.78 -21.03
C ILE A 149 -7.78 4.84 -21.77
N ARG A 150 -8.82 4.44 -22.52
CA ARG A 150 -9.65 5.38 -23.30
C ARG A 150 -10.20 6.53 -22.45
N ARG A 151 -10.83 6.23 -21.30
CA ARG A 151 -11.40 7.27 -20.42
C ARG A 151 -10.33 8.21 -19.88
N SER A 152 -9.20 7.65 -19.47
CA SER A 152 -8.11 8.42 -18.88
C SER A 152 -7.40 9.30 -19.92
N GLU A 153 -7.31 8.88 -21.18
CA GLU A 153 -6.76 9.68 -22.29
C GLU A 153 -7.68 10.83 -22.71
N GLN A 154 -9.00 10.68 -22.59
CA GLN A 154 -9.97 11.66 -23.09
C GLN A 154 -10.16 12.86 -22.15
N ALA A 155 -10.15 12.65 -20.84
CA ALA A 155 -10.49 13.70 -19.89
C ALA A 155 -9.84 13.51 -18.52
N ALA A 156 -9.89 14.57 -17.71
CA ALA A 156 -9.62 14.49 -16.29
C ALA A 156 -10.66 13.60 -15.60
N ARG A 157 -10.26 12.93 -14.52
CA ARG A 157 -11.12 12.07 -13.68
C ARG A 157 -11.12 12.63 -12.26
N PRO A 158 -11.99 13.60 -11.93
CA PRO A 158 -11.94 14.31 -10.65
C PRO A 158 -12.02 13.41 -9.42
N TRP A 159 -12.68 12.25 -9.49
CA TRP A 159 -12.68 11.27 -8.39
C TRP A 159 -11.27 10.76 -8.04
N GLN A 160 -10.36 10.65 -9.02
CA GLN A 160 -8.95 10.27 -8.75
C GLN A 160 -8.24 11.39 -7.98
N ALA A 161 -8.49 12.65 -8.38
CA ALA A 161 -7.93 13.83 -7.74
C ALA A 161 -8.43 13.98 -6.29
N VAL A 162 -9.73 13.82 -6.05
CA VAL A 162 -10.33 13.78 -4.70
C VAL A 162 -9.72 12.64 -3.88
N ALA A 163 -9.70 11.43 -4.42
CA ALA A 163 -9.16 10.26 -3.72
C ALA A 163 -7.69 10.45 -3.32
N ALA A 164 -6.88 11.11 -4.16
CA ALA A 164 -5.50 11.46 -3.83
C ALA A 164 -5.42 12.57 -2.78
N ALA A 165 -6.23 13.62 -2.89
CA ALA A 165 -6.24 14.77 -1.98
C ALA A 165 -6.65 14.40 -0.55
N THR A 166 -7.41 13.32 -0.36
CA THR A 166 -7.66 12.77 0.98
C THR A 166 -6.38 12.34 1.72
N ASN A 167 -5.21 12.23 1.07
CA ASN A 167 -3.93 12.02 1.77
C ASN A 167 -3.68 13.03 2.91
N ALA A 168 -4.28 14.22 2.85
CA ALA A 168 -4.21 15.23 3.91
C ALA A 168 -4.96 14.84 5.19
N THR A 169 -5.91 13.92 5.14
CA THR A 169 -6.87 13.63 6.23
C THR A 169 -7.35 12.18 6.34
N VAL A 170 -6.91 11.28 5.46
CA VAL A 170 -7.41 9.90 5.37
C VAL A 170 -7.24 9.08 6.66
N ASP A 171 -6.18 9.34 7.41
CA ASP A 171 -5.94 8.78 8.74
C ASP A 171 -6.89 9.37 9.81
N LEU A 172 -7.24 10.65 9.72
CA LEU A 172 -8.21 11.30 10.61
C LEU A 172 -9.63 10.81 10.32
N ILE A 173 -9.99 10.68 9.04
CA ILE A 173 -11.25 10.07 8.63
C ILE A 173 -11.34 8.66 9.23
N TRP A 174 -10.29 7.85 9.08
CA TRP A 174 -10.20 6.52 9.65
C TRP A 174 -10.32 6.51 11.19
N HIS A 175 -9.64 7.42 11.87
CA HIS A 175 -9.70 7.55 13.33
C HIS A 175 -11.11 7.87 13.84
N LEU A 176 -11.84 8.72 13.11
CA LEU A 176 -13.21 9.11 13.43
C LEU A 176 -14.26 8.07 13.04
N MET A 177 -13.88 7.00 12.33
CA MET A 177 -14.76 5.88 12.03
C MET A 177 -14.94 4.97 13.27
N PRO A 178 -16.19 4.61 13.62
CA PRO A 178 -16.44 3.55 14.60
C PRO A 178 -15.73 2.23 14.22
N PRO A 179 -15.30 1.41 15.19
CA PRO A 179 -14.65 0.11 14.91
C PRO A 179 -15.47 -0.80 13.97
N SER A 180 -16.80 -0.81 14.11
CA SER A 180 -17.70 -1.57 13.23
C SER A 180 -17.63 -1.12 11.77
N GLU A 181 -17.56 0.19 11.53
CA GLU A 181 -17.44 0.78 10.18
C GLU A 181 -16.05 0.52 9.58
N ARG A 182 -14.99 0.55 10.40
CA ARG A 182 -13.64 0.15 9.98
C ARG A 182 -13.59 -1.33 9.56
N SER A 183 -14.19 -2.21 10.36
CA SER A 183 -14.32 -3.64 10.02
C SER A 183 -15.11 -3.86 8.74
N ARG A 184 -16.24 -3.14 8.58
CA ARG A 184 -17.06 -3.20 7.38
C ARG A 184 -16.30 -2.71 6.14
N PHE A 185 -15.53 -1.63 6.26
CA PHE A 185 -14.66 -1.15 5.19
C PHE A 185 -13.63 -2.21 4.78
N GLN A 186 -12.93 -2.79 5.76
CA GLN A 186 -11.89 -3.80 5.53
C GLN A 186 -12.47 -5.02 4.81
N ALA A 187 -13.65 -5.49 5.23
CA ALA A 187 -14.30 -6.67 4.67
C ALA A 187 -14.89 -6.44 3.27
N GLN A 188 -15.54 -5.30 3.03
CA GLN A 188 -16.37 -5.11 1.82
C GLN A 188 -15.73 -4.19 0.78
N TRP A 189 -15.02 -3.15 1.21
CA TRP A 189 -14.64 -2.03 0.34
C TRP A 189 -13.14 -1.92 0.10
N ARG A 190 -12.31 -2.44 1.00
CA ARG A 190 -10.86 -2.30 0.96
C ARG A 190 -10.26 -2.74 -0.38
N SER A 191 -10.66 -3.90 -0.90
CA SER A 191 -10.12 -4.41 -2.17
C SER A 191 -10.41 -3.47 -3.33
N LEU A 192 -11.64 -2.93 -3.38
CA LEU A 192 -12.04 -1.98 -4.41
C LEU A 192 -11.29 -0.67 -4.21
N TRP A 193 -11.25 -0.14 -2.99
CA TRP A 193 -10.52 1.08 -2.65
C TRP A 193 -9.05 1.00 -3.07
N MET A 194 -8.37 -0.14 -2.84
CA MET A 194 -6.99 -0.35 -3.32
C MET A 194 -6.90 -0.23 -4.83
N ALA A 195 -7.76 -0.95 -5.57
CA ALA A 195 -7.70 -1.01 -7.02
C ALA A 195 -7.98 0.36 -7.64
N ARG A 196 -8.89 1.14 -7.06
CA ARG A 196 -9.32 2.42 -7.65
C ARG A 196 -8.45 3.59 -7.21
N ARG A 197 -8.06 3.66 -5.93
CA ARG A 197 -7.27 4.77 -5.39
C ARG A 197 -5.79 4.71 -5.76
N ALA A 198 -5.20 3.52 -5.77
CA ALA A 198 -3.79 3.34 -6.08
C ALA A 198 -3.60 3.27 -7.61
N THR A 199 -3.76 4.42 -8.28
CA THR A 199 -3.68 4.52 -9.74
C THR A 199 -2.25 4.39 -10.24
N PHE A 200 -2.08 3.76 -11.41
CA PHE A 200 -0.78 3.59 -12.06
C PHE A 200 -0.65 4.44 -13.34
N PRO A 201 0.58 4.81 -13.77
CA PRO A 201 0.78 5.72 -14.89
C PRO A 201 0.29 5.15 -16.23
N MET A 202 -0.24 6.02 -17.10
CA MET A 202 -0.66 5.69 -18.48
C MET A 202 0.41 4.91 -19.26
N ARG A 203 1.69 5.31 -19.15
CA ARG A 203 2.81 4.63 -19.80
C ARG A 203 2.89 3.14 -19.43
N ASN A 204 2.56 2.77 -18.20
CA ASN A 204 2.54 1.37 -17.79
C ASN A 204 1.27 0.66 -18.27
N ALA A 205 0.14 1.35 -18.34
CA ALA A 205 -1.10 0.81 -18.90
C ALA A 205 -0.93 0.40 -20.36
N LEU A 206 -0.33 1.27 -21.18
CA LEU A 206 -0.02 0.99 -22.59
C LEU A 206 0.93 -0.21 -22.76
N LYS A 207 1.88 -0.40 -21.84
CA LYS A 207 2.76 -1.58 -21.85
C LYS A 207 1.98 -2.86 -21.55
N LEU A 208 1.09 -2.86 -20.56
CA LEU A 208 0.24 -4.02 -20.25
C LEU A 208 -0.70 -4.31 -21.42
N GLN A 209 -1.29 -3.28 -22.02
CA GLN A 209 -2.16 -3.42 -23.19
C GLN A 209 -1.42 -4.11 -24.36
N ALA A 210 -0.18 -3.72 -24.66
CA ALA A 210 0.63 -4.37 -25.68
C ALA A 210 0.89 -5.86 -25.37
N LEU A 211 1.13 -6.21 -24.10
CA LEU A 211 1.30 -7.60 -23.66
C LEU A 211 -0.01 -8.42 -23.73
N PHE A 212 -1.16 -7.79 -23.54
CA PHE A 212 -2.45 -8.44 -23.80
C PHE A 212 -2.66 -8.68 -25.29
N GLN A 213 -2.32 -7.70 -26.14
CA GLN A 213 -2.51 -7.77 -27.58
C GLN A 213 -1.66 -8.85 -28.24
N ASN A 214 -0.42 -9.06 -27.78
CA ASN A 214 0.47 -10.10 -28.30
C ASN A 214 0.28 -11.47 -27.61
N GLY A 215 -0.69 -11.60 -26.69
CA GLY A 215 -1.01 -12.85 -25.99
C GLY A 215 -0.03 -13.25 -24.90
N GLN A 216 0.99 -12.43 -24.59
CA GLN A 216 1.99 -12.75 -23.57
C GLN A 216 1.43 -12.60 -22.15
N LEU A 217 0.52 -11.66 -21.90
CA LEU A 217 -0.10 -11.43 -20.60
C LEU A 217 -1.54 -11.94 -20.57
N GLN A 218 -1.86 -12.71 -19.53
CA GLN A 218 -3.21 -13.08 -19.15
C GLN A 218 -3.47 -12.65 -17.71
N VAL A 219 -4.70 -12.24 -17.42
CA VAL A 219 -5.16 -11.93 -16.07
C VAL A 219 -6.43 -12.73 -15.79
N SER A 220 -6.49 -13.39 -14.64
CA SER A 220 -7.64 -14.21 -14.27
C SER A 220 -8.07 -13.99 -12.82
N GLY A 221 -9.39 -13.98 -12.60
CA GLY A 221 -10.00 -14.08 -11.29
C GLY A 221 -10.07 -15.53 -10.79
N GLY A 222 -10.67 -15.73 -9.62
CA GLY A 222 -10.97 -17.07 -9.12
C GLY A 222 -9.79 -17.83 -8.50
N TYR A 223 -8.70 -17.14 -8.15
CA TYR A 223 -7.56 -17.76 -7.49
C TYR A 223 -7.95 -18.56 -6.23
N LEU A 224 -7.52 -19.83 -6.18
CA LEU A 224 -7.72 -20.73 -5.03
C LEU A 224 -6.42 -20.91 -4.25
N ASP A 225 -5.42 -21.53 -4.87
CA ASP A 225 -4.10 -21.81 -4.28
C ASP A 225 -3.05 -22.09 -5.35
N SER A 226 -1.79 -22.07 -4.91
CA SER A 226 -0.63 -22.49 -5.69
C SER A 226 0.16 -23.52 -4.89
N ARG A 227 0.63 -24.57 -5.56
CA ARG A 227 1.44 -25.65 -4.97
C ARG A 227 2.68 -25.87 -5.82
N HIS A 228 3.79 -26.24 -5.19
CA HIS A 228 5.00 -26.66 -5.89
C HIS A 228 5.06 -28.18 -5.95
N ASP A 229 5.24 -28.73 -7.14
CA ASP A 229 5.53 -30.14 -7.36
C ASP A 229 7.03 -30.33 -7.48
N SER A 230 7.62 -31.07 -6.53
CA SER A 230 9.06 -31.33 -6.51
C SER A 230 9.52 -32.30 -7.60
N ALA A 231 8.65 -33.16 -8.11
CA ALA A 231 9.01 -34.12 -9.16
C ALA A 231 9.17 -33.43 -10.52
N SER A 232 8.24 -32.53 -10.87
CA SER A 232 8.33 -31.75 -12.11
C SER A 232 9.09 -30.42 -11.97
N GLY A 233 9.25 -29.91 -10.74
CA GLY A 233 9.81 -28.59 -10.47
C GLY A 233 8.90 -27.43 -10.90
N LEU A 234 7.60 -27.69 -11.06
CA LEU A 234 6.60 -26.71 -11.52
C LEU A 234 5.67 -26.27 -10.39
N PHE A 235 5.17 -25.05 -10.51
CA PHE A 235 4.08 -24.54 -9.70
C PHE A 235 2.76 -24.78 -10.40
N HIS A 236 1.81 -25.38 -9.69
CA HIS A 236 0.44 -25.59 -10.13
C HIS A 236 -0.49 -24.62 -9.41
N THR A 237 -1.06 -23.68 -10.16
CA THR A 237 -2.00 -22.68 -9.67
C THR A 237 -3.43 -23.07 -10.07
N ARG A 238 -4.32 -23.18 -9.09
CA ARG A 238 -5.72 -23.54 -9.30
C ARG A 238 -6.61 -22.30 -9.34
N LEU A 239 -7.46 -22.23 -10.36
CA LEU A 239 -8.42 -21.15 -10.57
C LEU A 239 -9.83 -21.73 -10.65
N ARG A 240 -10.81 -21.03 -10.09
CA ARG A 240 -12.24 -21.32 -10.23
C ARG A 240 -12.87 -20.33 -11.20
N ASN A 241 -13.46 -20.83 -12.29
CA ASN A 241 -14.19 -19.97 -13.22
C ASN A 241 -15.58 -19.58 -12.63
N PRO A 242 -16.31 -18.64 -13.24
CA PRO A 242 -17.66 -18.27 -12.79
C PRO A 242 -18.70 -19.41 -12.83
N ALA A 243 -18.50 -20.43 -13.69
CA ALA A 243 -19.35 -21.62 -13.76
C ALA A 243 -19.09 -22.62 -12.61
N GLY A 244 -18.01 -22.43 -11.86
CA GLY A 244 -17.62 -23.27 -10.72
C GLY A 244 -16.52 -24.29 -11.05
N ASP A 245 -16.13 -24.43 -12.31
CA ASP A 245 -15.09 -25.38 -12.75
C ASP A 245 -13.71 -24.93 -12.25
N ILE A 246 -12.87 -25.92 -11.95
CA ILE A 246 -11.50 -25.69 -11.50
C ILE A 246 -10.53 -26.04 -12.64
N SER A 247 -9.74 -25.06 -13.06
CA SER A 247 -8.60 -25.25 -13.95
C SER A 247 -7.29 -25.22 -13.17
N THR A 248 -6.26 -25.88 -13.69
CA THR A 248 -4.90 -25.85 -13.13
C THR A 248 -3.92 -25.35 -14.18
N HIS A 249 -3.14 -24.35 -13.82
CA HIS A 249 -2.14 -23.72 -14.69
C HIS A 249 -0.74 -24.02 -14.13
N ALA A 250 0.13 -24.57 -14.98
CA ALA A 250 1.51 -24.85 -14.63
C ALA A 250 2.41 -23.64 -14.97
N SER A 251 3.37 -23.34 -14.10
CA SER A 251 4.38 -22.30 -14.32
C SER A 251 5.72 -22.71 -13.71
N ARG A 252 6.82 -22.23 -14.29
CA ARG A 252 8.17 -22.52 -13.77
C ARG A 252 8.52 -21.61 -12.61
N TYR A 253 8.02 -20.39 -12.63
CA TYR A 253 8.25 -19.38 -11.61
C TYR A 253 6.93 -18.86 -11.04
N LEU A 254 6.90 -18.66 -9.73
CA LEU A 254 5.74 -18.10 -9.03
C LEU A 254 6.17 -16.85 -8.26
N ILE A 255 5.53 -15.72 -8.52
CA ILE A 255 5.82 -14.44 -7.91
C ILE A 255 4.66 -14.05 -7.00
N ASN A 256 4.93 -13.92 -5.70
CA ASN A 256 3.98 -13.40 -4.75
C ASN A 256 3.91 -11.86 -4.83
N ALA A 257 2.83 -11.35 -5.42
CA ALA A 257 2.51 -9.93 -5.50
C ALA A 257 1.29 -9.55 -4.62
N THR A 258 1.08 -10.25 -3.50
CA THR A 258 -0.03 -9.99 -2.56
C THR A 258 0.28 -8.92 -1.52
N SER A 259 1.28 -8.06 -1.77
CA SER A 259 1.79 -7.03 -0.85
C SER A 259 2.52 -7.60 0.38
N PHE A 260 3.14 -6.70 1.15
CA PHE A 260 3.71 -6.97 2.46
C PHE A 260 2.64 -7.29 3.52
N SER A 261 3.06 -7.91 4.62
CA SER A 261 2.18 -8.19 5.75
C SER A 261 2.06 -6.99 6.68
N VAL A 262 0.86 -6.82 7.24
CA VAL A 262 0.61 -5.98 8.43
C VAL A 262 0.13 -6.84 9.60
N ASP A 263 0.13 -8.15 9.45
CA ASP A 263 -0.23 -9.09 10.52
C ASP A 263 0.96 -9.29 11.45
N THR A 264 0.95 -8.54 12.53
CA THR A 264 1.99 -8.56 13.56
C THR A 264 1.89 -9.80 14.45
N ALA A 265 0.70 -10.39 14.60
CA ALA A 265 0.51 -11.57 15.45
C ALA A 265 1.17 -12.82 14.88
N ARG A 266 1.28 -12.93 13.55
CA ARG A 266 1.90 -14.07 12.85
C ARG A 266 3.30 -13.79 12.31
N THR A 267 3.88 -12.64 12.67
CA THR A 267 5.20 -12.24 12.16
C THR A 267 6.34 -13.10 12.71
N GLN A 268 7.39 -13.22 11.91
CA GLN A 268 8.68 -13.80 12.31
C GLN A 268 9.77 -12.72 12.41
N ASP A 269 9.41 -11.44 12.26
CA ASP A 269 10.34 -10.34 12.48
C ASP A 269 10.77 -10.33 13.96
N PRO A 270 12.07 -10.51 14.27
CA PRO A 270 12.51 -10.70 15.65
C PRO A 270 12.16 -9.55 16.58
N LEU A 271 12.23 -8.30 16.09
CA LEU A 271 11.92 -7.11 16.87
C LEU A 271 10.43 -7.06 17.21
N VAL A 272 9.56 -7.21 16.19
CA VAL A 272 8.10 -7.15 16.41
C VAL A 272 7.64 -8.31 17.30
N SER A 273 8.15 -9.52 17.07
CA SER A 273 7.83 -10.68 17.90
C SER A 273 8.28 -10.49 19.36
N ALA A 274 9.46 -9.91 19.60
CA ALA A 274 9.92 -9.60 20.96
C ALA A 274 9.03 -8.55 21.65
N LEU A 275 8.71 -7.44 20.96
CA LEU A 275 7.84 -6.39 21.51
C LEU A 275 6.47 -6.92 21.93
N LEU A 276 5.89 -7.83 21.15
CA LEU A 276 4.62 -8.47 21.48
C LEU A 276 4.74 -9.46 22.64
N ARG A 277 5.76 -10.33 22.59
CA ARG A 277 5.99 -11.38 23.61
C ARG A 277 6.29 -10.79 24.99
N GLU A 278 7.03 -9.69 25.04
CA GLU A 278 7.42 -8.99 26.28
C GLU A 278 6.37 -7.98 26.75
N GLY A 279 5.26 -7.84 26.01
CA GLY A 279 4.14 -6.98 26.38
C GLY A 279 4.36 -5.49 26.11
N HIS A 280 5.48 -5.09 25.49
CA HIS A 280 5.77 -3.69 25.14
C HIS A 280 4.87 -3.13 24.03
N ALA A 281 4.24 -3.99 23.24
CA ALA A 281 3.27 -3.62 22.22
C ALA A 281 2.11 -4.62 22.19
N ARG A 282 0.99 -4.22 21.57
CA ARG A 282 -0.09 -5.13 21.20
C ARG A 282 -0.50 -4.96 19.74
N PRO A 283 -1.04 -6.00 19.09
CA PRO A 283 -1.56 -5.89 17.72
C PRO A 283 -2.75 -4.93 17.65
N ASP A 284 -2.90 -4.24 16.52
CA ASP A 284 -4.15 -3.53 16.19
C ASP A 284 -5.10 -4.46 15.41
N PRO A 285 -6.40 -4.52 15.74
CA PRO A 285 -7.37 -5.35 15.02
C PRO A 285 -7.46 -5.09 13.51
N HIS A 286 -7.02 -3.92 13.05
CA HIS A 286 -7.02 -3.54 11.64
C HIS A 286 -5.62 -3.58 10.98
N GLY A 287 -4.64 -4.19 11.65
CA GLY A 287 -3.29 -4.44 11.16
C GLY A 287 -2.22 -3.54 11.78
N GLY A 288 -1.01 -4.05 11.94
CA GLY A 288 0.09 -3.35 12.59
C GLY A 288 0.06 -3.50 14.11
N LEU A 289 0.63 -2.52 14.80
CA LEU A 289 0.63 -2.38 16.26
C LEU A 289 -0.34 -1.27 16.67
N ALA A 290 -0.98 -1.43 17.83
CA ALA A 290 -1.89 -0.43 18.35
C ALA A 290 -1.11 0.79 18.84
N LEU A 291 -1.49 1.97 18.36
CA LEU A 291 -0.86 3.23 18.74
C LEU A 291 -1.86 4.14 19.44
N ASP A 292 -1.32 5.11 20.15
CA ASP A 292 -2.02 6.35 20.41
C ASP A 292 -2.07 7.22 19.14
N TYR A 293 -3.27 7.71 18.79
CA TYR A 293 -3.48 8.40 17.52
C TYR A 293 -2.78 9.76 17.50
N ASP A 294 -2.83 10.52 18.59
CA ASP A 294 -2.29 11.87 18.63
C ASP A 294 -0.76 11.89 18.67
N THR A 295 -0.17 10.92 19.38
CA THR A 295 1.29 10.90 19.61
C THR A 295 2.05 9.94 18.70
N GLY A 296 1.37 8.94 18.13
CA GLY A 296 1.98 7.82 17.39
C GLY A 296 2.76 6.86 18.28
N CYS A 297 2.62 6.97 19.61
CA CYS A 297 3.30 6.11 20.56
C CYS A 297 2.65 4.73 20.64
N LEU A 298 3.46 3.69 20.84
CA LEU A 298 2.97 2.32 21.04
C LEU A 298 2.02 2.25 22.25
N LYS A 299 1.02 1.39 22.16
CA LYS A 299 0.25 0.92 23.32
C LYS A 299 0.75 -0.47 23.71
N ASN A 300 1.08 -0.66 24.98
CA ASN A 300 1.50 -1.94 25.53
C ASN A 300 0.32 -2.93 25.60
N ALA A 301 0.56 -4.15 26.10
CA ALA A 301 -0.47 -5.18 26.25
C ALA A 301 -1.66 -4.74 27.12
N GLN A 302 -1.42 -3.89 28.10
CA GLN A 302 -2.42 -3.32 29.02
C GLN A 302 -3.15 -2.10 28.44
N GLY A 303 -2.69 -1.60 27.28
CA GLY A 303 -3.26 -0.42 26.61
C GLY A 303 -2.63 0.92 27.01
N GLU A 304 -1.60 0.90 27.85
CA GLU A 304 -0.89 2.10 28.31
C GLU A 304 0.07 2.62 27.23
N ILE A 305 0.14 3.94 27.11
CA ILE A 305 0.94 4.63 26.10
C ILE A 305 2.42 4.60 26.51
N GLN A 306 3.25 4.01 25.64
CA GLN A 306 4.70 3.99 25.77
C GLN A 306 5.29 5.29 25.23
N ALA A 307 5.34 6.33 26.07
CA ALA A 307 5.65 7.71 25.68
C ALA A 307 6.98 7.90 24.91
N HIS A 308 7.94 6.99 25.10
CA HIS A 308 9.28 7.07 24.51
C HIS A 308 9.45 6.32 23.19
N ILE A 309 8.43 5.55 22.76
CA ILE A 309 8.50 4.71 21.57
C ILE A 309 7.34 5.04 20.64
N SER A 310 7.61 5.82 19.59
CA SER A 310 6.67 6.04 18.50
C SER A 310 6.94 5.14 17.32
N LEU A 311 5.95 5.00 16.44
CA LEU A 311 6.04 4.16 15.25
C LEU A 311 5.54 4.91 14.01
N LEU A 312 6.20 4.69 12.88
CA LEU A 312 5.82 5.18 11.56
C LEU A 312 5.87 4.05 10.51
N GLY A 313 5.13 4.20 9.42
CA GLY A 313 5.11 3.24 8.31
C GLY A 313 4.01 2.19 8.42
N SER A 314 4.19 1.07 7.70
CA SER A 314 3.17 0.03 7.52
C SER A 314 2.66 -0.57 8.83
N LEU A 315 3.53 -0.66 9.85
CA LEU A 315 3.15 -1.20 11.15
C LEU A 315 2.24 -0.27 11.97
N ALA A 316 1.99 0.96 11.51
CA ALA A 316 0.99 1.84 12.11
C ALA A 316 -0.39 1.73 11.45
N SER A 317 -0.58 0.85 10.46
CA SER A 317 -1.72 0.89 9.53
C SER A 317 -3.11 0.79 10.18
N GLY A 318 -3.20 0.17 11.36
CA GLY A 318 -4.46 0.01 12.09
C GLY A 318 -4.90 1.29 12.79
N THR A 319 -3.93 2.10 13.24
CA THR A 319 -4.20 3.43 13.81
C THR A 319 -4.26 4.50 12.71
N TYR A 320 -3.34 4.48 11.75
CA TYR A 320 -3.28 5.44 10.66
C TYR A 320 -3.55 4.74 9.33
N PHE A 321 -4.74 4.96 8.77
CA PHE A 321 -5.01 4.45 7.43
C PHE A 321 -4.26 5.25 6.36
N TRP A 322 -3.78 4.46 5.39
CA TRP A 322 -2.94 4.77 4.24
C TRP A 322 -1.47 5.13 4.50
N THR A 323 -0.84 4.42 5.44
CA THR A 323 0.62 4.42 5.67
C THR A 323 1.44 3.76 4.53
N THR A 324 0.81 3.40 3.42
CA THR A 324 1.49 3.08 2.15
C THR A 324 1.83 4.31 1.33
N SER A 325 1.23 5.47 1.61
CA SER A 325 1.58 6.74 0.95
C SER A 325 2.77 7.40 1.62
N MET A 326 3.70 7.88 0.79
CA MET A 326 4.82 8.70 1.25
C MET A 326 4.32 10.02 1.85
N ASP A 327 3.31 10.67 1.26
CA ASP A 327 2.76 11.94 1.76
C ASP A 327 2.16 11.79 3.17
N VAL A 328 1.42 10.70 3.38
CA VAL A 328 0.80 10.40 4.68
C VAL A 328 1.89 10.16 5.72
N ASN A 329 2.89 9.34 5.41
CA ASN A 329 4.02 9.09 6.33
C ASN A 329 4.83 10.36 6.60
N ALA A 330 5.08 11.20 5.60
CA ALA A 330 5.82 12.45 5.77
C ALA A 330 5.08 13.42 6.71
N ARG A 331 3.76 13.54 6.55
CA ARG A 331 2.92 14.34 7.46
C ARG A 331 2.94 13.80 8.89
N LEU A 332 2.75 12.48 9.07
CA LEU A 332 2.80 11.83 10.39
C LEU A 332 4.19 12.02 11.04
N ALA A 333 5.26 11.85 10.27
CA ALA A 333 6.64 12.06 10.73
C ALA A 333 6.86 13.50 11.18
N GLN A 334 6.36 14.49 10.42
CA GLN A 334 6.44 15.90 10.80
C GLN A 334 5.71 16.18 12.12
N GLY A 335 4.51 15.61 12.31
CA GLY A 335 3.76 15.72 13.55
C GLY A 335 4.53 15.16 14.76
N GLN A 336 5.07 13.95 14.62
CA GLN A 336 5.88 13.32 15.67
C GLN A 336 7.16 14.13 15.97
N ALA A 337 7.86 14.63 14.94
CA ALA A 337 9.06 15.45 15.11
C ALA A 337 8.76 16.75 15.88
N ARG A 338 7.69 17.46 15.54
CA ARG A 338 7.26 18.68 16.27
C ARG A 338 6.96 18.38 17.74
N ARG A 339 6.27 17.27 18.01
CA ARG A 339 5.96 16.85 19.39
C ARG A 339 7.23 16.55 20.18
N ILE A 340 8.16 15.80 19.61
CA ILE A 340 9.43 15.45 20.25
C ILE A 340 10.25 16.72 20.52
N ALA A 341 10.36 17.63 19.55
CA ALA A 341 11.06 18.90 19.72
C ALA A 341 10.44 19.75 20.84
N ALA A 342 9.11 19.85 20.90
CA ALA A 342 8.42 20.58 21.96
C ALA A 342 8.63 19.95 23.35
N ALA A 343 8.70 18.61 23.43
CA ALA A 343 9.01 17.92 24.69
C ALA A 343 10.44 18.20 25.16
N LEU A 344 11.43 18.10 24.27
CA LEU A 344 12.83 18.39 24.58
C LEU A 344 13.03 19.85 25.01
N ALA A 345 12.36 20.80 24.34
CA ALA A 345 12.43 22.21 24.69
C ALA A 345 11.89 22.49 26.12
N ARG A 346 10.83 21.81 26.54
CA ARG A 346 10.30 21.94 27.91
C ARG A 346 11.26 21.37 28.95
N THR A 347 11.92 20.26 28.66
CA THR A 347 12.91 19.65 29.59
C THR A 347 14.14 20.53 29.77
N ALA A 348 14.59 21.20 28.70
CA ALA A 348 15.75 22.10 28.74
C ALA A 348 15.52 23.41 29.53
N ILE A 349 14.26 23.75 29.86
CA ILE A 349 13.89 24.99 30.58
C ILE A 349 13.54 24.71 32.06
N GLY A 350 13.78 23.50 32.56
CA GLY A 350 13.64 23.21 34.00
C GLY A 350 14.64 24.03 34.84
N PRO A 351 14.23 24.60 36.00
CA PRO A 351 15.08 25.49 36.81
C PRO A 351 16.39 24.86 37.31
N ASP A 352 16.52 23.53 37.24
CA ASP A 352 17.72 22.77 37.64
C ASP A 352 18.51 22.15 36.47
N SER A 353 18.22 22.50 35.20
CA SER A 353 19.04 22.01 34.08
C SER A 353 20.31 22.85 33.94
N PRO A 354 21.52 22.29 34.12
CA PRO A 354 22.74 22.98 33.76
C PRO A 354 22.69 23.20 32.26
N GLY A 355 22.62 24.47 31.84
CA GLY A 355 22.56 24.84 30.44
C GLY A 355 23.83 24.41 29.72
N ASP A 356 23.81 23.24 29.10
CA ASP A 356 24.81 22.87 28.09
C ASP A 356 24.54 23.73 26.85
N SER A 357 25.11 24.93 26.87
CA SER A 357 25.32 25.72 25.67
C SER A 357 26.18 24.87 24.72
N PRO A 358 25.75 24.58 23.49
CA PRO A 358 26.61 23.86 22.56
C PRO A 358 27.79 24.76 22.21
N SER A 359 28.94 24.49 22.84
CA SER A 359 30.21 25.08 22.46
C SER A 359 30.54 24.64 21.04
N LEU A 360 30.58 25.60 20.11
CA LEU A 360 31.02 25.44 18.72
C LEU A 360 32.50 25.01 18.59
N ALA A 361 33.21 24.71 19.68
CA ALA A 361 34.66 24.53 19.68
C ALA A 361 35.17 23.08 19.55
N LYS A 362 34.34 22.07 19.23
CA LYS A 362 34.82 20.68 19.05
C LYS A 362 34.26 19.95 17.82
N SER A 363 34.24 20.63 16.67
CA SER A 363 34.07 19.97 15.37
C SER A 363 35.17 20.40 14.39
N THR A 364 36.40 19.99 14.66
CA THR A 364 37.46 19.93 13.64
C THR A 364 37.76 18.46 13.40
N GLY A 365 36.81 17.78 12.77
CA GLY A 365 36.94 16.42 12.27
C GLY A 365 36.43 16.37 10.84
N HIS A 366 37.08 17.11 9.94
CA HIS A 366 36.89 16.96 8.50
C HIS A 366 37.19 15.49 8.11
N ARG A 367 36.15 14.66 7.98
CA ARG A 367 36.24 13.49 7.10
C ARG A 367 36.02 14.01 5.68
N GLN A 368 37.07 13.91 4.87
CA GLN A 368 36.97 14.16 3.43
C GLN A 368 35.89 13.26 2.82
N PRO A 369 35.07 13.78 1.88
CA PRO A 369 34.14 12.96 1.13
C PRO A 369 34.90 12.00 0.20
N LEU A 370 34.55 10.71 0.27
CA LEU A 370 34.98 9.71 -0.71
C LEU A 370 34.47 10.11 -2.11
N PRO A 371 35.31 10.08 -3.16
CA PRO A 371 34.91 10.48 -4.50
C PRO A 371 33.88 9.49 -5.08
N ALA A 372 32.85 10.05 -5.70
CA ALA A 372 31.84 9.32 -6.45
C ALA A 372 32.49 8.55 -7.61
N GLN A 373 32.26 7.24 -7.68
CA GLN A 373 32.57 6.47 -8.88
C GLN A 373 31.61 6.87 -10.00
N ALA A 374 32.19 7.38 -11.08
CA ALA A 374 31.52 7.76 -12.30
C ALA A 374 30.82 6.55 -12.94
N ALA A 375 29.59 6.77 -13.38
CA ALA A 375 28.91 5.88 -14.30
C ALA A 375 29.61 5.99 -15.67
N SER A 376 30.17 4.90 -16.17
CA SER A 376 30.54 4.75 -17.58
C SER A 376 29.40 4.04 -18.33
N SER A 377 28.89 4.76 -19.33
CA SER A 377 28.39 4.31 -20.64
C SER A 377 27.39 3.16 -20.73
#